data_AF-A0A0F5VBD8-F1
#
_entry.id   AF-A0A0F5VBD8-F1
#
_cell.length_a   1.000
_cell.length_b   1.000
_cell.length_c   1.000
_cell.angle_alpha   90.00
_cell.angle_beta   90.00
_cell.angle_gamma   90.00
#
_symmetry.space_group_name_H-M   'P 1'
#
loop_
_entity.id
_entity.type
_entity.pdbx_description
1 polymer ?
#
loop_
_entity_poly.entity_id
_entity_poly.type
_entity_poly.pdbx_seq_one_letter_code
_entity_poly.pdbx_strand_id
1 'polypeptide(L)'
;MSNLSIESIQQQLSDLGFRPEGIRIVTVSAMTPELLETCTTQENECFYNSYMNVIYRKGERYVLGFRCEDPIVDHAIIRSGDQYYDPTLQANGDFTSYQFAILTEFTVFDMMHHAKANKDFPPDLDYLFTKASKFKNVIAVK
;
A
#
# COMPACT_ATOMS: atom_id res chain seq x y z
N MET A 1 -11.55 12.35 10.10
CA MET A 1 -10.31 12.90 9.52
C MET A 1 -10.70 13.68 8.27
N SER A 2 -10.19 14.89 8.10
CA SER A 2 -10.49 15.74 6.94
C SER A 2 -9.77 15.15 5.72
N ASN A 3 -10.51 14.74 4.69
CA ASN A 3 -9.89 14.32 3.44
C ASN A 3 -9.04 15.48 2.91
N LEU A 4 -7.74 15.27 2.69
CA LEU A 4 -6.91 16.25 2.00
C LEU A 4 -7.52 16.58 0.64
N SER A 5 -7.38 17.84 0.20
CA SER A 5 -7.68 18.18 -1.18
C SER A 5 -6.70 17.45 -2.11
N ILE A 6 -7.13 17.19 -3.34
CA ILE A 6 -6.25 16.56 -4.36
C ILE A 6 -4.98 17.41 -4.56
N GLU A 7 -5.11 18.74 -4.55
CA GLU A 7 -3.98 19.66 -4.68
C GLU A 7 -2.97 19.50 -3.54
N SER A 8 -3.44 19.37 -2.29
CA SER A 8 -2.57 19.14 -1.14
C SER A 8 -1.84 17.80 -1.21
N ILE A 9 -2.51 16.74 -1.65
CA ILE A 9 -1.90 15.42 -1.85
C ILE A 9 -0.81 15.50 -2.92
N GLN A 10 -1.11 16.14 -4.05
CA GLN A 10 -0.17 16.28 -5.15
C GLN A 10 1.06 17.12 -4.76
N GLN A 11 0.87 18.17 -3.96
CA GLN A 11 1.99 18.95 -3.45
C GLN A 11 2.89 18.11 -2.54
N GLN A 12 2.32 17.40 -1.55
CA GLN A 12 3.11 16.57 -0.65
C GLN A 12 3.87 15.45 -1.39
N LEU A 13 3.23 14.81 -2.39
CA LEU A 13 3.90 13.83 -3.26
C LEU A 13 5.07 14.44 -4.06
N SER A 14 4.90 15.65 -4.59
CA SER A 14 5.97 16.35 -5.32
C SER A 14 7.14 16.68 -4.40
N ASP A 15 6.85 17.14 -3.18
CA ASP A 15 7.86 17.50 -2.18
C ASP A 15 8.69 16.28 -1.75
N LEU A 16 8.08 15.09 -1.74
CA LEU A 16 8.74 13.80 -1.52
C LEU A 16 9.50 13.25 -2.74
N GLY A 17 9.50 13.96 -3.89
CA GLY A 17 10.22 13.56 -5.10
C GLY A 17 9.46 12.59 -6.00
N PHE A 18 8.14 12.50 -5.86
CA PHE A 18 7.29 11.74 -6.77
C PHE A 18 6.68 12.62 -7.88
N ARG A 19 6.09 11.97 -8.88
CA ARG A 19 5.34 12.58 -9.99
C ARG A 19 3.85 12.36 -9.76
N PRO A 20 3.11 13.34 -9.19
CA PRO A 20 1.71 13.13 -8.85
C PRO A 20 0.84 12.77 -10.06
N GLU A 21 1.19 13.25 -11.24
CA GLU A 21 0.50 12.94 -12.51
C GLU A 21 0.60 11.47 -12.92
N GLY A 22 1.60 10.75 -12.43
CA GLY A 22 1.77 9.30 -12.65
C GLY A 22 1.13 8.44 -11.57
N ILE A 23 0.60 9.05 -10.51
CA ILE A 23 0.09 8.36 -9.31
C ILE A 23 -1.43 8.32 -9.35
N ARG A 24 -1.98 7.11 -9.21
CA ARG A 24 -3.43 6.90 -9.19
C ARG A 24 -3.93 6.96 -7.74
N ILE A 25 -4.97 7.77 -7.51
CA ILE A 25 -5.69 7.81 -6.24
C ILE A 25 -6.88 6.84 -6.31
N VAL A 26 -7.03 5.99 -5.29
CA VAL A 26 -8.11 5.02 -5.18
C VAL A 26 -8.78 5.11 -3.81
N THR A 27 -9.99 4.57 -3.69
CA THR A 27 -10.65 4.42 -2.40
C THR A 27 -10.34 3.05 -1.81
N VAL A 28 -9.88 3.03 -0.57
CA VAL A 28 -9.73 1.81 0.23
C VAL A 28 -11.03 1.59 1.00
N SER A 29 -11.61 0.41 0.84
CA SER A 29 -12.90 0.04 1.43
C SER A 29 -12.70 -0.99 2.53
N ALA A 30 -13.73 -1.13 3.37
CA ALA A 30 -13.77 -2.20 4.36
C ALA A 30 -13.96 -3.56 3.67
N MET A 31 -13.24 -4.57 4.14
CA MET A 31 -13.57 -5.96 3.88
C MET A 31 -14.82 -6.36 4.65
N THR A 32 -15.52 -7.39 4.18
CA THR A 32 -16.60 -8.00 4.97
C THR A 32 -16.00 -8.67 6.22
N PRO A 33 -16.75 -8.75 7.33
CA PRO A 33 -16.27 -9.38 8.56
C PRO A 33 -15.76 -10.81 8.34
N GLU A 34 -16.45 -11.59 7.50
CA GLU A 34 -16.10 -12.98 7.22
C GLU A 34 -14.76 -13.08 6.48
N LEU A 35 -14.46 -12.14 5.59
CA LEU A 35 -13.18 -12.12 4.88
C LEU A 35 -12.06 -11.64 5.81
N LEU A 36 -12.33 -10.65 6.65
CA LEU A 36 -11.38 -10.11 7.62
C LEU A 36 -10.95 -11.17 8.66
N GLU A 37 -11.90 -11.94 9.20
CA GLU A 37 -11.61 -13.05 10.13
C GLU A 37 -10.66 -14.08 9.52
N THR A 38 -10.67 -14.27 8.20
CA THR A 38 -9.75 -15.18 7.52
C THR A 38 -8.37 -14.57 7.26
N CYS A 39 -8.20 -13.26 7.43
CA CYS A 39 -6.96 -12.53 7.21
C CYS A 39 -6.07 -12.45 8.47
N THR A 40 -6.67 -12.51 9.67
CA THR A 40 -5.94 -12.36 10.95
C THR A 40 -6.43 -13.39 11.96
N THR A 41 -5.53 -14.07 12.67
CA THR A 41 -5.91 -15.05 13.72
C THR A 41 -5.66 -14.55 15.14
N GLN A 42 -5.07 -13.36 15.31
CA GLN A 42 -4.76 -12.75 16.61
C GLN A 42 -5.03 -11.25 16.62
N GLU A 43 -5.43 -10.74 17.79
CA GLU A 43 -5.63 -9.32 18.08
C GLU A 43 -4.26 -8.62 18.21
N ASN A 44 -4.09 -7.45 17.58
CA ASN A 44 -2.86 -6.60 17.64
C ASN A 44 -1.57 -7.20 17.05
N GLU A 45 -1.66 -8.18 16.16
CA GLU A 45 -0.47 -8.71 15.48
C GLU A 45 0.11 -7.65 14.51
N CYS A 46 1.42 -7.38 14.61
CA CYS A 46 2.11 -6.35 13.83
C CYS A 46 2.93 -7.02 12.70
N PHE A 47 2.45 -6.89 11.46
CA PHE A 47 2.66 -7.88 10.38
C PHE A 47 3.90 -7.66 9.48
N TYR A 48 5.11 -7.55 10.05
CA TYR A 48 6.32 -7.12 9.31
C TYR A 48 7.29 -8.24 8.84
N ASN A 49 6.84 -9.43 8.43
CA ASN A 49 7.79 -10.44 7.91
C ASN A 49 7.46 -11.05 6.53
N SER A 50 6.44 -10.51 5.82
CA SER A 50 6.16 -10.59 4.36
C SER A 50 4.66 -10.33 4.03
N TYR A 51 4.03 -9.34 4.69
CA TYR A 51 2.57 -9.05 4.67
C TYR A 51 1.69 -10.30 4.35
N MET A 52 1.68 -11.23 5.30
CA MET A 52 2.03 -12.65 5.12
C MET A 52 1.36 -13.39 3.92
N ASN A 53 2.13 -13.57 2.84
CA ASN A 53 1.76 -14.22 1.56
C ASN A 53 0.60 -13.55 0.79
N VAL A 54 0.58 -12.22 0.85
CA VAL A 54 -0.50 -11.30 0.45
C VAL A 54 -1.78 -11.63 1.20
N ILE A 55 -1.59 -11.73 2.51
CA ILE A 55 -2.58 -12.06 3.54
C ILE A 55 -3.17 -13.47 3.35
N TYR A 56 -2.29 -14.39 2.94
CA TYR A 56 -2.45 -15.84 2.70
C TYR A 56 -3.23 -16.28 1.43
N ARG A 57 -3.04 -15.61 0.28
CA ARG A 57 -3.70 -15.84 -1.05
C ARG A 57 -5.09 -15.20 -1.25
N LYS A 58 -5.39 -14.13 -0.54
CA LYS A 58 -6.66 -13.38 -0.69
C LYS A 58 -6.49 -12.08 -1.46
N GLY A 59 -5.32 -11.45 -1.37
CA GLY A 59 -4.95 -10.38 -2.29
C GLY A 59 -4.27 -10.92 -3.55
N GLU A 60 -4.62 -10.35 -4.69
CA GLU A 60 -3.97 -10.62 -5.97
C GLU A 60 -2.69 -9.79 -6.14
N ARG A 61 -2.68 -8.59 -5.53
CA ARG A 61 -1.56 -7.67 -5.57
C ARG A 61 -1.33 -7.00 -4.23
N TYR A 62 -0.07 -6.80 -3.91
CA TYR A 62 0.39 -5.91 -2.86
C TYR A 62 0.57 -4.52 -3.44
N VAL A 63 0.02 -3.51 -2.77
CA VAL A 63 -0.03 -2.15 -3.29
C VAL A 63 0.70 -1.25 -2.30
N LEU A 64 1.80 -0.65 -2.75
CA LEU A 64 2.60 0.28 -1.96
C LEU A 64 2.22 1.71 -2.33
N GLY A 65 2.09 2.57 -1.32
CA GLY A 65 1.72 3.95 -1.55
C GLY A 65 1.53 4.75 -0.26
N PHE A 66 0.63 5.73 -0.32
CA PHE A 66 0.37 6.63 0.78
C PHE A 66 -1.12 6.73 1.11
N ARG A 67 -1.45 6.75 2.40
CA ARG A 67 -2.75 7.21 2.88
C ARG A 67 -2.82 8.72 2.67
N CYS A 68 -3.88 9.20 2.03
CA CYS A 68 -4.09 10.62 1.73
C CYS A 68 -4.63 11.40 2.93
N GLU A 69 -3.97 11.22 4.08
CA GLU A 69 -4.20 11.95 5.32
C GLU A 69 -3.23 13.12 5.42
N ASP A 70 -3.38 13.97 6.44
CA ASP A 70 -2.50 15.10 6.67
C ASP A 70 -1.61 14.87 7.89
N PRO A 71 -0.29 14.64 7.72
CA PRO A 71 0.45 14.49 6.46
C PRO A 71 0.20 13.11 5.81
N ILE A 72 0.57 12.96 4.54
CA ILE A 72 0.46 11.66 3.86
C ILE A 72 1.34 10.61 4.56
N VAL A 73 0.78 9.43 4.81
CA VAL A 73 1.42 8.37 5.61
C VAL A 73 1.80 7.21 4.70
N ASP A 74 3.05 6.78 4.75
CA ASP A 74 3.50 5.60 4.00
C ASP A 74 2.74 4.38 4.48
N HIS A 75 2.18 3.63 3.54
CA HIS A 75 1.36 2.51 3.92
C HIS A 75 1.24 1.50 2.79
N ALA A 76 0.84 0.29 3.16
CA ALA A 76 0.62 -0.78 2.22
C ALA A 76 -0.78 -1.35 2.37
N ILE A 77 -1.38 -1.67 1.24
CA ILE A 77 -2.73 -2.23 1.16
C ILE A 77 -2.72 -3.43 0.21
N ILE A 78 -3.84 -4.14 0.15
CA ILE A 78 -4.04 -5.22 -0.81
C ILE A 78 -5.09 -4.87 -1.85
N ARG A 79 -4.94 -5.43 -3.04
CA ARG A 79 -5.96 -5.40 -4.08
C ARG A 79 -6.48 -6.81 -4.32
N SER A 80 -7.81 -6.93 -4.43
CA SER A 80 -8.50 -8.15 -4.86
C SER A 80 -9.60 -7.77 -5.84
N GLY A 81 -9.50 -8.24 -7.09
CA GLY A 81 -10.37 -7.78 -8.17
C GLY A 81 -10.18 -6.28 -8.44
N ASP A 82 -11.27 -5.52 -8.42
CA ASP A 82 -11.25 -4.07 -8.66
C ASP A 82 -11.30 -3.22 -7.39
N GLN A 83 -11.18 -3.86 -6.21
CA GLN A 83 -11.27 -3.21 -4.91
C GLN A 83 -9.95 -3.27 -4.14
N TYR A 84 -9.77 -2.29 -3.25
CA TYR A 84 -8.58 -2.09 -2.43
C TYR A 84 -8.97 -2.13 -0.96
N TYR A 85 -8.14 -2.77 -0.14
CA TYR A 85 -8.45 -3.04 1.26
C TYR A 85 -7.22 -2.93 2.15
N ASP A 86 -7.45 -2.50 3.39
CA ASP A 86 -6.45 -2.46 4.45
C ASP A 86 -6.94 -3.26 5.67
N PRO A 87 -6.81 -4.59 5.61
CA PRO A 87 -7.26 -5.46 6.69
C PRO A 87 -6.42 -5.29 7.96
N THR A 88 -5.19 -4.78 7.87
CA THR A 88 -4.36 -4.52 9.06
C THR A 88 -4.94 -3.37 9.87
N LEU A 89 -5.29 -2.26 9.21
CA LEU A 89 -5.97 -1.17 9.90
C LEU A 89 -7.36 -1.60 10.37
N GLN A 90 -8.09 -2.35 9.55
CA GLN A 90 -9.44 -2.80 9.89
C GLN A 90 -9.48 -3.78 11.08
N ALA A 91 -8.49 -4.66 11.22
CA ALA A 91 -8.43 -5.58 12.36
C ALA A 91 -8.04 -4.90 13.68
N ASN A 92 -7.38 -3.74 13.60
CA ASN A 92 -6.85 -3.04 14.78
C ASN A 92 -7.75 -1.90 15.28
N GLY A 93 -8.92 -1.65 14.68
CA GLY A 93 -9.86 -0.64 15.18
C GLY A 93 -11.01 -0.28 14.23
N ASP A 94 -11.66 0.84 14.51
CA ASP A 94 -12.79 1.34 13.72
C ASP A 94 -12.34 1.78 12.32
N PHE A 95 -12.60 0.95 11.32
CA PHE A 95 -12.24 1.23 9.94
C PHE A 95 -13.19 2.24 9.30
N THR A 96 -12.60 3.27 8.69
CA THR A 96 -13.31 4.21 7.81
C THR A 96 -12.64 4.20 6.44
N SER A 97 -13.42 4.11 5.37
CA SER A 97 -12.88 4.18 4.01
C SER A 97 -12.11 5.47 3.78
N TYR A 98 -10.96 5.38 3.10
CA TYR A 98 -10.06 6.50 2.89
C TYR A 98 -9.46 6.51 1.47
N GLN A 99 -8.92 7.65 1.06
CA GLN A 99 -8.21 7.78 -0.23
C GLN A 99 -6.76 7.34 -0.10
N PHE A 100 -6.24 6.66 -1.11
CA PHE A 100 -4.89 6.13 -1.13
C PHE A 100 -4.21 6.40 -2.47
N ALA A 101 -2.98 6.90 -2.43
CA ALA A 101 -2.16 7.23 -3.58
C ALA A 101 -1.22 6.06 -3.92
N ILE A 102 -1.46 5.37 -5.04
CA ILE A 102 -0.72 4.17 -5.45
C ILE A 102 0.59 4.57 -6.13
N LEU A 103 1.71 4.18 -5.52
CA LEU A 103 3.03 4.28 -6.16
C LEU A 103 3.29 3.09 -7.08
N THR A 104 2.99 1.89 -6.61
CA THR A 104 3.23 0.68 -7.39
C THR A 104 2.42 -0.51 -6.88
N GLU A 105 2.26 -1.51 -7.74
CA GLU A 105 1.58 -2.77 -7.44
C GLU A 105 2.54 -3.92 -7.76
N PHE A 106 2.71 -4.83 -6.81
CA PHE A 106 3.51 -6.03 -6.98
C PHE A 106 2.60 -7.25 -7.04
N THR A 107 2.85 -8.16 -7.98
CA THR A 107 2.12 -9.44 -7.99
C THR A 107 2.60 -10.33 -6.86
N VAL A 108 1.74 -11.21 -6.36
CA VAL A 108 2.09 -12.22 -5.35
C VAL A 108 3.32 -13.03 -5.78
N PHE A 109 3.44 -13.35 -7.07
CA PHE A 109 4.57 -14.12 -7.60
C PHE A 109 5.89 -13.35 -7.54
N ASP A 110 5.87 -12.05 -7.92
CA ASP A 110 7.02 -11.17 -7.76
C ASP A 110 7.44 -11.12 -6.28
N MET A 111 6.47 -11.08 -5.37
CA MET A 111 6.76 -11.11 -3.93
C MET A 111 7.45 -12.38 -3.49
N MET A 112 6.94 -13.54 -3.89
CA MET A 112 7.48 -14.83 -3.47
C MET A 112 8.87 -15.11 -4.07
N HIS A 113 9.14 -14.64 -5.29
CA HIS A 113 10.44 -14.82 -5.93
C HIS A 113 11.52 -13.96 -5.26
N HIS A 114 11.18 -12.71 -4.92
CA HIS A 114 12.12 -11.78 -4.31
C HIS A 114 12.31 -11.98 -2.80
N ALA A 115 11.27 -12.40 -2.05
CA ALA A 115 11.38 -12.69 -0.62
C ALA A 115 12.31 -13.87 -0.29
N LYS A 116 12.47 -14.84 -1.21
CA LYS A 116 13.45 -15.93 -1.05
C LYS A 116 14.90 -15.45 -1.16
N ALA A 117 15.13 -14.37 -1.90
CA ALA A 117 16.45 -13.83 -2.18
C ALA A 117 16.80 -12.64 -1.26
N ASN A 118 15.80 -11.94 -0.72
CA ASN A 118 15.98 -10.75 0.10
C ASN A 118 15.06 -10.79 1.32
N LYS A 119 15.64 -10.67 2.53
CA LYS A 119 14.91 -10.74 3.79
C LYS A 119 13.99 -9.53 4.02
N ASP A 120 14.27 -8.42 3.35
CA ASP A 120 13.58 -7.13 3.52
C ASP A 120 12.45 -6.94 2.48
N PHE A 121 11.63 -7.97 2.25
CA PHE A 121 10.54 -7.94 1.27
C PHE A 121 9.17 -8.16 1.97
N PRO A 122 8.10 -7.38 1.69
CA PRO A 122 7.88 -6.47 0.56
C PRO A 122 8.79 -5.24 0.54
N PRO A 123 9.03 -4.69 -0.66
CA PRO A 123 9.83 -3.50 -0.81
C PRO A 123 9.09 -2.33 -0.16
N ASP A 124 9.85 -1.48 0.50
CA ASP A 124 9.42 -0.23 1.08
C ASP A 124 9.70 0.93 0.11
N LEU A 125 9.47 2.16 0.57
CA LEU A 125 9.76 3.36 -0.21
C LEU A 125 11.25 3.46 -0.57
N ASP A 126 12.14 3.11 0.35
CA ASP A 126 13.59 3.15 0.14
C ASP A 126 13.99 2.25 -1.02
N TYR A 127 13.45 1.03 -1.07
CA TYR A 127 13.66 0.14 -2.21
C TYR A 127 13.25 0.78 -3.54
N LEU A 128 12.09 1.45 -3.60
CA LEU A 128 11.65 2.12 -4.82
C LEU A 128 12.65 3.18 -5.28
N PHE A 129 13.17 3.98 -4.36
CA PHE A 129 14.18 5.00 -4.66
C PHE A 129 15.50 4.38 -5.14
N THR A 130 15.96 3.25 -4.56
CA THR A 130 17.15 2.55 -5.08
C THR A 130 16.96 2.02 -6.50
N LYS A 131 15.70 1.83 -6.93
CA LYS A 131 15.31 1.39 -8.28
C LYS A 131 14.63 2.49 -9.09
N ALA A 132 14.85 3.77 -8.79
CA ALA A 132 14.16 4.90 -9.43
C ALA A 132 14.16 4.85 -10.97
N SER A 133 15.24 4.34 -11.59
CA SER A 133 15.34 4.16 -13.04
C SER A 133 14.29 3.21 -13.63
N LYS A 134 13.69 2.32 -12.83
CA LYS A 134 12.60 1.40 -13.20
C LYS A 134 11.21 1.97 -12.93
N PHE A 135 11.11 3.01 -12.10
CA PHE A 135 9.84 3.63 -11.68
C PHE A 135 9.73 5.11 -12.12
N LYS A 136 10.30 5.46 -13.28
CA LYS A 136 10.39 6.86 -13.79
C LYS A 136 9.04 7.55 -13.96
N ASN A 137 7.98 6.77 -14.11
CA ASN A 137 6.60 7.23 -14.26
C ASN A 137 6.01 7.76 -12.94
N VAL A 138 6.51 7.31 -11.79
CA VAL A 138 6.03 7.75 -10.46
C VAL A 138 7.11 8.44 -9.64
N ILE A 139 8.40 8.20 -9.90
CA ILE A 139 9.53 8.86 -9.24
C ILE A 139 10.10 9.93 -10.15
N ALA A 140 10.23 11.15 -9.63
CA ALA A 140 10.99 12.21 -10.27
C ALA A 140 12.48 11.90 -10.10
N VAL A 141 13.09 11.28 -11.11
CA VAL A 141 14.56 11.10 -11.17
C VAL A 141 15.20 12.49 -11.09
N LYS A 142 15.95 12.77 -10.03
CA LYS A 142 16.90 13.88 -9.96
C LYS A 142 18.23 13.45 -10.55
#